data_AF-A0A3D4UYT0-F1
#
_entry.id   AF-A0A3D4UYT0-F1
#
_cell.length_a   1.000
_cell.length_b   1.000
_cell.length_c   1.000
_cell.angle_alpha   90.00
_cell.angle_beta   90.00
_cell.angle_gamma   90.00
#
_symmetry.space_group_name_H-M   'P 1'
#
loop_
_entity.id
_entity.type
_entity.pdbx_description
1 polymer ?
#
loop_
_entity_poly.entity_id
_entity_poly.type
_entity_poly.pdbx_seq_one_letter_code
_entity_poly.pdbx_strand_id
1 'polypeptide(L)'
;MSEVIVSEDYNSGYVYSVSGTGIKPSTGHINPTGLTTISHTTTTGGTSTWTGLDLDTAPNWSLTTPGGTFTMTTSYQGPGLRNRTTITRSQEIETTIVSSSVFSQ
;
A
#
# COMPACT_ATOMS: atom_id res chain seq x y z
N MET A 1 -10.68 -14.36 27.21
CA MET A 1 -10.72 -14.58 25.75
C MET A 1 -10.14 -13.36 25.06
N SER A 2 -9.37 -13.52 23.99
CA SER A 2 -8.79 -12.39 23.22
C SER A 2 -9.38 -12.38 21.81
N GLU A 3 -9.86 -11.22 21.37
CA GLU A 3 -10.40 -10.95 20.03
C GLU A 3 -9.43 -10.01 19.31
N VAL A 4 -9.12 -10.32 18.04
CA VAL A 4 -8.30 -9.47 17.18
C VAL A 4 -9.13 -9.07 15.96
N ILE A 5 -9.31 -7.77 15.77
CA ILE A 5 -9.99 -7.17 14.63
C ILE A 5 -8.93 -6.48 13.77
N VAL A 6 -8.93 -6.77 12.47
CA VAL A 6 -8.02 -6.15 11.49
C VAL A 6 -8.86 -5.45 10.42
N SER A 7 -8.56 -4.18 10.16
CA SER A 7 -9.13 -3.40 9.07
C SER A 7 -8.00 -2.91 8.17
N GLU A 8 -8.12 -3.15 6.87
CA GLU A 8 -7.10 -2.83 5.87
C GLU A 8 -7.73 -2.08 4.69
N ASP A 9 -7.07 -0.98 4.29
CA ASP A 9 -7.40 -0.20 3.10
C ASP A 9 -6.33 -0.45 2.03
N TYR A 10 -6.78 -0.84 0.84
CA TYR A 10 -5.93 -1.24 -0.28
C TYR A 10 -6.13 -0.31 -1.48
N ASN A 11 -5.04 0.24 -2.01
CA ASN A 11 -5.04 0.83 -3.34
C ASN A 11 -4.83 -0.27 -4.37
N SER A 12 -5.84 -0.56 -5.19
CA SER A 12 -5.77 -1.60 -6.22
C SER A 12 -5.22 -1.09 -7.56
N GLY A 13 -5.06 0.22 -7.74
CA GLY A 13 -4.60 0.83 -8.97
C GLY A 13 -3.24 1.49 -8.84
N TYR A 14 -2.80 2.12 -9.92
CA TYR A 14 -1.61 2.96 -9.94
C TYR A 14 -1.92 4.33 -10.53
N VAL A 15 -1.15 5.33 -10.12
CA VAL A 15 -1.15 6.66 -10.71
C VAL A 15 0.27 6.97 -11.16
N TYR A 16 0.41 7.35 -12.43
CA TYR A 16 1.66 7.83 -13.01
C TYR A 16 1.43 9.19 -13.63
N SER A 17 2.32 10.14 -13.37
CA SER A 17 2.27 11.46 -13.95
C SER A 17 3.66 11.93 -14.36
N VAL A 18 3.74 12.58 -15.51
CA VAL A 18 4.93 13.30 -15.97
C VAL A 18 4.54 14.72 -16.33
N SER A 19 5.34 15.68 -15.87
CA SER A 19 5.15 17.10 -16.16
C SER A 19 6.49 17.80 -16.33
N GLY A 20 6.55 18.80 -17.20
CA GLY A 20 7.78 19.53 -17.45
C GLY A 20 7.75 20.29 -18.77
N THR A 21 8.83 20.98 -19.06
CA THR A 21 9.02 21.76 -20.29
C THR A 21 10.40 21.50 -20.89
N GLY A 22 10.52 21.64 -22.21
CA GLY A 22 11.80 21.44 -22.89
C GLY A 22 12.21 19.98 -23.04
N ILE A 23 11.33 19.03 -22.70
CA ILE A 23 11.54 17.59 -22.81
C ILE A 23 10.58 16.96 -23.82
N LYS A 24 11.00 15.87 -24.46
CA LYS A 24 10.18 15.04 -25.33
C LYS A 24 10.51 13.56 -25.11
N PRO A 25 9.53 12.64 -25.25
CA PRO A 25 9.80 11.22 -25.23
C PRO A 25 10.61 10.83 -26.47
N SER A 26 11.67 10.05 -26.27
CA SER A 26 12.50 9.50 -27.35
C SER A 26 11.91 8.22 -27.94
N THR A 27 10.98 7.60 -27.23
CA THR A 27 10.40 6.29 -27.54
C THR A 27 8.98 6.37 -28.14
N GLY A 28 8.46 7.58 -28.38
CA GLY A 28 7.15 7.82 -29.02
C GLY A 28 5.92 7.64 -28.10
N HIS A 29 6.13 7.25 -26.84
CA HIS A 29 5.10 7.16 -25.81
C HIS A 29 5.53 7.96 -24.58
N ILE A 30 4.58 8.44 -23.77
CA ILE A 30 4.84 9.25 -22.58
C ILE A 30 4.66 8.49 -21.26
N ASN A 31 4.07 7.30 -21.32
CA ASN A 31 3.78 6.45 -20.17
C ASN A 31 4.49 5.12 -20.33
N PRO A 32 4.95 4.48 -19.24
CA PRO A 32 5.37 3.09 -19.28
C PRO A 32 4.27 2.20 -19.88
N THR A 33 4.68 1.17 -20.62
CA THR A 33 3.77 0.34 -21.43
C THR A 33 3.52 -1.05 -20.84
N GLY A 34 4.37 -1.49 -19.91
CA GLY A 34 4.29 -2.79 -19.26
C GLY A 34 3.57 -2.75 -17.92
N LEU A 35 3.15 -3.92 -17.47
CA LEU A 35 2.67 -4.16 -16.11
C LEU A 35 3.59 -5.17 -15.44
N THR A 36 3.79 -5.02 -14.14
CA THR A 36 4.63 -5.91 -13.34
C THR A 36 3.93 -6.31 -12.04
N THR A 37 4.39 -7.41 -11.45
CA THR A 37 3.91 -7.87 -10.15
C THR A 37 4.69 -7.17 -9.05
N ILE A 38 3.98 -6.48 -8.16
CA ILE A 38 4.50 -5.88 -6.95
C ILE A 38 4.15 -6.79 -5.78
N SER A 39 5.16 -7.22 -5.03
CA SER A 39 4.98 -8.10 -3.87
C SER A 39 5.49 -7.40 -2.62
N HIS A 40 4.73 -7.44 -1.53
CA HIS A 40 5.16 -6.99 -0.21
C HIS A 40 4.97 -8.11 0.81
N THR A 41 6.08 -8.55 1.40
CA THR A 41 6.08 -9.50 2.49
C THR A 41 6.21 -8.78 3.82
N THR A 42 5.24 -8.99 4.71
CA THR A 42 5.24 -8.47 6.08
C THR A 42 6.30 -9.19 6.92
N THR A 43 6.81 -8.54 7.97
CA THR A 43 7.78 -9.13 8.91
C THR A 43 7.26 -10.39 9.60
N THR A 44 5.93 -10.55 9.68
CA THR A 44 5.25 -11.73 10.24
C THR A 44 4.97 -12.84 9.22
N GLY A 45 5.43 -12.70 7.96
CA GLY A 45 5.46 -13.78 6.97
C GLY A 45 4.30 -13.82 5.97
N GLY A 46 3.35 -12.88 6.00
CA GLY A 46 2.31 -12.78 4.97
C GLY A 46 2.79 -12.00 3.76
N THR A 47 2.63 -12.55 2.55
CA THR A 47 2.95 -11.86 1.28
C THR A 47 1.68 -11.43 0.56
N SER A 48 1.58 -10.15 0.25
CA SER A 48 0.54 -9.57 -0.60
C SER A 48 1.12 -9.24 -1.96
N THR A 49 0.33 -9.47 -3.02
CA THR A 49 0.72 -9.21 -4.40
C THR A 49 -0.29 -8.31 -5.09
N TRP A 50 0.22 -7.41 -5.93
CA TRP A 50 -0.58 -6.49 -6.74
C TRP A 50 0.01 -6.38 -8.15
N THR A 51 -0.79 -5.94 -9.11
CA THR A 51 -0.33 -5.61 -10.46
C THR A 51 -0.14 -4.11 -10.57
N GLY A 52 1.10 -3.67 -10.74
CA GLY A 52 1.47 -2.26 -10.92
C GLY A 52 2.02 -1.98 -12.31
N LEU A 53 2.38 -0.72 -12.53
CA LEU A 53 3.03 -0.28 -13.77
C LEU A 53 4.50 -0.72 -13.76
N ASP A 54 4.98 -1.25 -14.88
CA ASP A 54 6.39 -1.62 -15.05
C ASP A 54 7.22 -0.39 -15.44
N LEU A 55 7.95 0.17 -14.48
CA LEU A 55 8.76 1.37 -14.70
C LEU A 55 9.99 1.12 -15.57
N ASP A 56 10.41 -0.14 -15.79
CA ASP A 56 11.51 -0.45 -16.70
C ASP A 56 11.09 -0.25 -18.16
N THR A 57 9.78 -0.22 -18.42
CA THR A 57 9.20 0.14 -19.73
C THR A 57 8.92 1.64 -19.87
N ALA A 58 9.37 2.47 -18.92
CA ALA A 58 9.21 3.91 -19.02
C ALA A 58 9.95 4.47 -20.24
N PRO A 59 9.41 5.55 -20.87
CA PRO A 59 10.08 6.17 -21.99
C PRO A 59 11.39 6.83 -21.58
N ASN A 60 12.38 6.75 -22.46
CA ASN A 60 13.54 7.63 -22.39
C ASN A 60 13.14 9.06 -22.77
N TRP A 61 13.71 10.04 -22.09
CA TRP A 61 13.44 11.46 -22.34
C TRP A 61 14.65 12.13 -22.95
N SER A 62 14.42 13.12 -23.80
CA SER A 62 15.45 13.94 -24.41
C SER A 62 15.06 15.40 -24.44
N LEU A 63 16.06 16.27 -24.47
CA LEU A 63 15.82 17.70 -24.67
C LEU A 63 15.18 17.93 -26.03
N THR A 64 14.22 18.84 -26.06
CA THR A 64 13.63 19.29 -27.32
C THR A 64 14.66 20.08 -28.13
N THR A 65 15.46 20.90 -27.45
CA THR A 65 16.56 21.70 -28.02
C THR A 65 17.86 21.41 -27.26
N PRO A 66 18.92 20.92 -27.91
CA PRO A 66 20.23 20.73 -27.27
C PRO A 66 20.75 22.02 -26.64
N GLY A 67 21.20 21.95 -25.37
CA GLY A 67 21.66 23.12 -24.61
C GLY A 67 20.56 24.05 -24.11
N GLY A 68 19.27 23.76 -24.40
CA GLY A 68 18.14 24.51 -23.88
C GLY A 68 17.82 24.19 -22.42
N THR A 69 17.11 25.12 -21.75
CA THR A 69 16.57 24.90 -20.40
C THR A 69 15.48 23.84 -20.41
N PHE A 70 15.43 23.04 -19.35
CA PHE A 70 14.38 22.05 -19.16
C PHE A 70 13.94 21.94 -17.70
N THR A 71 12.72 21.44 -17.51
CA THR A 71 12.22 20.96 -16.22
C THR A 71 11.55 19.63 -16.44
N MET A 72 11.67 18.72 -15.47
CA MET A 72 10.98 17.44 -15.52
C MET A 72 10.68 16.96 -14.12
N THR A 73 9.46 16.48 -13.91
CA THR A 73 9.04 15.82 -12.68
C THR A 73 8.20 14.61 -13.06
N THR A 74 8.54 13.48 -12.46
CA THR A 74 7.81 12.22 -12.60
C THR A 74 7.34 11.77 -11.22
N SER A 75 6.10 11.32 -11.12
CA SER A 75 5.57 10.72 -9.91
C SER A 75 4.90 9.39 -10.24
N TYR A 76 5.09 8.43 -9.36
CA TYR A 76 4.45 7.11 -9.43
C TYR A 76 3.94 6.73 -8.04
N GLN A 77 2.67 6.36 -7.98
CA GLN A 77 2.05 5.73 -6.83
C GLN A 77 1.53 4.38 -7.28
N GLY A 78 2.19 3.31 -6.83
CA GLY A 78 1.79 1.94 -7.11
C GLY A 78 0.61 1.46 -6.26
N PRO A 79 0.04 0.30 -6.60
CA PRO A 79 -0.90 -0.40 -5.74
C PRO A 79 -0.24 -0.90 -4.47
N GLY A 80 -1.03 -1.15 -3.43
CA GLY A 80 -0.52 -1.63 -2.16
C GLY A 80 -1.49 -1.45 -1.00
N LEU A 81 -1.08 -1.95 0.17
CA LEU A 81 -1.71 -1.63 1.45
C LEU A 81 -1.46 -0.15 1.77
N ARG A 82 -2.53 0.63 1.91
CA ARG A 82 -2.47 2.05 2.20
C ARG A 82 -2.57 2.33 3.70
N ASN A 83 -3.47 1.63 4.38
CA ASN A 83 -3.64 1.77 5.82
C ASN A 83 -4.03 0.43 6.45
N ARG A 84 -3.52 0.16 7.66
CA ARG A 84 -3.91 -1.00 8.47
C ARG A 84 -4.15 -0.57 9.90
N THR A 85 -5.29 -0.97 10.44
CA THR A 85 -5.66 -0.75 11.84
C THR A 85 -5.94 -2.11 12.47
N THR A 86 -5.27 -2.37 13.60
CA THR A 86 -5.45 -3.59 14.38
C THR A 86 -5.97 -3.22 15.76
N ILE A 87 -7.05 -3.87 16.19
CA ILE A 87 -7.64 -3.70 17.52
C ILE A 87 -7.65 -5.05 18.21
N THR A 88 -7.04 -5.13 19.39
CA THR A 88 -7.05 -6.33 20.24
C THR A 88 -7.90 -6.05 21.47
N ARG A 89 -8.89 -6.90 21.74
CA ARG A 89 -9.78 -6.80 22.91
C ARG A 89 -9.65 -8.05 23.77
N SER A 90 -9.47 -7.88 25.08
CA SER A 90 -9.53 -8.97 26.06
C SER A 90 -10.82 -8.88 26.87
N GLN A 91 -11.48 -10.03 27.06
CA GLN A 91 -12.62 -10.19 27.97
C GLN A 91 -12.24 -11.16 29.08
N GLU A 92 -12.52 -10.76 30.31
CA GLU A 92 -12.37 -11.57 31.52
C GLU A 92 -13.75 -11.76 32.14
N ILE A 93 -14.12 -13.02 32.43
CA ILE A 93 -15.39 -13.38 33.06
C ILE A 93 -15.04 -13.88 34.45
N GLU A 94 -15.44 -13.14 35.48
CA GLU A 94 -15.34 -13.59 36.88
C GLU A 94 -16.67 -14.20 37.35
N THR A 95 -16.60 -15.31 38.07
CA THR A 95 -17.77 -15.97 38.67
C THR A 95 -17.63 -15.94 40.19
N THR A 96 -18.57 -15.29 40.88
CA THR A 96 -18.64 -15.29 42.35
C THR A 96 -19.72 -16.28 42.83
N ILE A 97 -19.33 -17.28 43.61
CA ILE A 97 -20.26 -18.20 44.28
C ILE A 97 -20.38 -17.77 45.74
N VAL A 98 -21.61 -17.47 46.19
CA VAL A 98 -21.91 -17.17 47.60
C VAL A 98 -22.70 -18.33 48.19
N SER A 99 -22.16 -18.98 49.23
CA SER A 99 -22.85 -20.02 50.00
C SER A 99 -23.27 -19.44 51.35
N SER A 100 -24.57 -19.44 51.64
CA SER A 100 -25.09 -19.11 52.97
C SER A 100 -25.42 -20.42 53.70
N SER A 101 -24.69 -20.69 54.79
CA SER A 101 -24.93 -21.83 55.67
C SER A 101 -25.71 -21.33 56.89
N VAL A 102 -26.94 -21.80 57.05
CA VAL A 102 -27.75 -21.60 58.27
C VAL A 102 -27.85 -22.93 59.00
N PHE A 103 -27.34 -22.96 60.23
CA PHE A 103 -27.52 -24.08 61.16
C PHE A 103 -28.70 -23.75 62.08
N SER A 104 -29.74 -24.58 62.09
CA SER A 104 -30.76 -24.57 63.13
C SER A 104 -30.44 -25.64 64.19
N GLN A 105 -30.49 -25.25 65.46
CA GLN A 105 -30.18 -26.06 66.64
C GLN A 105 -31.32 -27.01 67.03
#